data_AF-A0A7W1W272-F1
#
_entry.id   AF-A0A7W1W272-F1
#
_cell.length_a   1.000
_cell.length_b   1.000
_cell.length_c   1.000
_cell.angle_alpha   90.00
_cell.angle_beta   90.00
_cell.angle_gamma   90.00
#
_symmetry.space_group_name_H-M   'P 1'
#
loop_
_entity.id
_entity.type
_entity.pdbx_description
1 polymer ?
#
loop_
_entity_poly.entity_id
_entity_poly.type
_entity_poly.pdbx_seq_one_letter_code
_entity_poly.pdbx_strand_id
1 'polypeptide(L)'
;MRLIKLAFISIVVFAIILFLLSLLIPSHVRISRAINMQGSSIEKTIADLGTWKKWNDLYNDSAKVIIISAKPDLVETIWSYKDNHIPGNFRIEHSSGTSVVQWYFDFKLRWYPWEKFGSITFDKQFGPPMERSLNNLKKLVENSP
;
A
#
# COMPACT_ATOMS: atom_id res chain seq x y z
N MET A 1 16.95 -35.55 30.49
CA MET A 1 16.29 -34.46 31.26
C MET A 1 17.04 -33.13 31.22
N ARG A 2 18.36 -33.09 31.48
CA ARG A 2 19.14 -31.82 31.43
C ARG A 2 19.12 -31.13 30.05
N LEU A 3 19.32 -31.88 28.97
CA LEU A 3 19.29 -31.33 27.61
C LEU A 3 17.91 -30.82 27.19
N ILE A 4 16.84 -31.52 27.58
CA ILE A 4 15.45 -31.09 27.31
C ILE A 4 15.17 -29.78 28.06
N LYS A 5 15.59 -29.66 29.32
CA LYS A 5 15.46 -28.42 30.10
C LYS A 5 16.21 -27.26 29.45
N LEU A 6 17.44 -27.50 28.98
CA LEU A 6 18.24 -26.49 28.27
C LEU A 6 17.62 -26.09 26.93
N ALA A 7 17.13 -27.06 26.15
CA ALA A 7 16.44 -26.78 24.89
C ALA A 7 15.19 -25.92 25.11
N PHE A 8 14.40 -26.22 26.14
CA PHE A 8 13.22 -25.43 26.48
C PHE A 8 13.59 -23.99 26.87
N ILE A 9 14.61 -23.80 27.72
CA ILE A 9 15.10 -22.46 28.10
C ILE A 9 15.55 -21.68 26.86
N SER A 10 16.28 -22.33 25.95
CA SER A 10 16.72 -21.69 24.70
C SER A 10 15.56 -21.21 23.84
N ILE A 11 14.53 -22.05 23.66
CA ILE A 11 13.32 -21.68 22.90
C ILE A 11 12.62 -20.49 23.54
N VAL A 12 12.49 -20.48 24.87
CA VAL A 12 11.84 -19.38 25.61
C VAL A 12 12.64 -18.09 25.45
N VAL A 13 13.96 -18.13 25.65
CA VAL A 13 14.83 -16.95 25.50
C VAL A 13 14.78 -16.43 24.07
N PHE A 14 14.85 -17.31 23.07
CA PHE A 14 14.74 -16.93 21.66
C PHE A 14 13.38 -16.31 21.33
N ALA A 15 12.28 -16.87 21.84
CA ALA A 15 10.94 -16.31 21.66
C ALA A 15 10.81 -14.92 22.29
N ILE A 16 11.40 -14.70 23.48
CA ILE A 16 11.45 -13.38 24.12
C ILE A 16 12.25 -12.40 23.26
N ILE A 17 13.41 -12.79 22.74
CA ILE A 17 14.21 -11.93 21.87
C ILE A 17 13.43 -11.57 20.60
N LEU A 18 12.81 -12.54 19.92
CA LEU A 18 11.98 -12.29 18.75
C LEU A 18 10.82 -11.34 19.05
N PHE A 19 10.17 -11.52 20.20
CA PHE A 19 9.09 -10.63 20.65
C PHE A 19 9.60 -9.21 20.89
N LEU A 20 10.71 -9.04 21.62
CA LEU A 20 11.32 -7.73 21.87
C LEU A 20 11.75 -7.04 20.57
N LEU A 21 12.33 -7.77 19.62
CA LEU A 21 12.69 -7.23 18.30
C LEU A 21 11.43 -6.82 17.51
N SER A 22 10.34 -7.58 17.60
CA SER A 22 9.10 -7.23 16.90
C SER A 22 8.44 -5.95 17.42
N LEU A 23 8.69 -5.58 18.69
CA LEU A 23 8.20 -4.32 19.27
C LEU A 23 8.89 -3.08 18.68
N LEU A 24 10.08 -3.23 18.09
CA LEU A 24 10.75 -2.13 17.37
C LEU A 24 10.03 -1.78 16.05
N ILE A 25 9.23 -2.71 15.51
CA ILE A 25 8.50 -2.51 14.26
C ILE A 25 7.15 -1.84 14.59
N PRO A 26 6.79 -0.71 13.95
CA PRO A 26 5.56 0.03 14.24
C PRO A 26 4.30 -0.78 13.94
N SER A 27 3.16 -0.45 14.57
CA SER A 27 1.86 -1.11 14.31
C SER A 27 1.14 -0.62 13.06
N HIS A 28 1.63 0.47 12.47
CA HIS A 28 1.11 1.05 11.24
C HIS A 28 2.28 1.27 10.28
N VAL A 29 2.09 0.82 9.04
CA VAL A 29 3.08 1.00 7.96
C VAL A 29 2.35 1.61 6.78
N ARG A 30 2.85 2.76 6.32
CA ARG A 30 2.36 3.42 5.13
C ARG A 30 3.35 3.24 3.99
N ILE A 31 2.89 2.66 2.89
CA ILE A 31 3.65 2.61 1.64
C ILE A 31 3.06 3.66 0.72
N SER A 32 3.87 4.60 0.25
CA SER A 32 3.42 5.68 -0.63
C SER A 32 4.33 5.89 -1.82
N ARG A 33 3.76 6.24 -2.97
CA ARG A 33 4.45 6.72 -4.15
C ARG A 33 3.76 7.98 -4.65
N ALA A 34 4.53 8.94 -5.15
CA ALA A 34 4.00 10.19 -5.68
C ALA A 34 4.69 10.53 -7.00
N ILE A 35 3.91 11.00 -7.98
CA ILE A 35 4.41 11.40 -9.29
C ILE A 35 3.72 12.70 -9.71
N ASN A 36 4.52 13.58 -10.32
CA ASN A 36 4.05 14.81 -10.93
C ASN A 36 3.52 14.52 -12.34
N MET A 37 2.30 14.96 -12.63
CA MET A 37 1.66 14.81 -13.94
C MET A 37 0.87 16.06 -14.31
N GLN A 38 0.69 16.27 -15.61
CA GLN A 38 -0.11 17.37 -16.15
C GLN A 38 -1.42 16.85 -16.72
N GLY A 39 -2.49 17.64 -16.62
CA GLY A 39 -3.81 17.28 -17.16
C GLY A 39 -4.96 17.61 -16.23
N SER A 40 -6.14 17.85 -16.81
CA SER A 40 -7.34 18.33 -16.12
C SER A 40 -8.30 17.22 -15.65
N SER A 41 -8.05 15.97 -16.01
CA SER A 41 -9.00 14.84 -15.82
C SER A 41 -8.43 13.72 -14.93
N ILE A 42 -7.44 14.05 -14.09
CA ILE A 42 -6.75 13.09 -13.22
C ILE A 42 -7.73 12.47 -12.22
N GLU A 43 -8.49 13.29 -11.49
CA GLU A 43 -9.42 12.79 -10.47
C GLU A 43 -10.50 11.92 -11.10
N LYS A 44 -11.06 12.33 -12.24
CA LYS A 44 -12.06 11.54 -12.98
C LYS A 44 -11.55 10.18 -13.38
N THR A 45 -10.30 10.11 -13.84
CA THR A 45 -9.68 8.84 -14.25
C THR A 45 -9.43 7.94 -13.05
N ILE A 46 -8.97 8.50 -11.93
CA ILE A 46 -8.79 7.72 -10.68
C ILE A 46 -10.14 7.29 -10.10
N ALA A 47 -11.17 8.13 -10.17
CA ALA A 47 -12.51 7.83 -9.68
C ALA A 47 -13.30 6.86 -10.58
N ASP A 48 -12.82 6.56 -11.79
CA ASP A 48 -13.40 5.58 -12.68
C ASP A 48 -12.63 4.25 -12.64
N LEU A 49 -13.12 3.30 -11.83
CA LEU A 49 -12.59 1.93 -11.73
C LEU A 49 -12.56 1.19 -13.09
N GLY A 50 -13.39 1.59 -14.06
CA GLY A 50 -13.38 1.02 -15.41
C GLY A 50 -12.07 1.28 -16.16
N THR A 51 -11.36 2.37 -15.83
CA THR A 51 -10.07 2.70 -16.44
C THR A 51 -8.90 1.99 -15.78
N TRP A 52 -9.05 1.49 -14.55
CA TRP A 52 -7.94 1.00 -13.73
C TRP A 52 -7.22 -0.19 -14.37
N LYS A 53 -7.93 -1.04 -15.11
CA LYS A 53 -7.32 -2.15 -15.85
C LYS A 53 -6.30 -1.69 -16.89
N LYS A 54 -6.37 -0.44 -17.36
CA LYS A 54 -5.45 0.12 -18.37
C LYS A 54 -4.15 0.64 -17.77
N TRP A 55 -4.15 1.04 -16.50
CA TRP A 55 -3.01 1.76 -15.92
C TRP A 55 -2.52 1.19 -14.58
N ASN A 56 -3.34 0.44 -13.83
CA ASN A 56 -3.01 -0.04 -12.50
C ASN A 56 -2.60 -1.51 -12.50
N ASP A 57 -1.30 -1.77 -12.32
CA ASP A 57 -0.71 -3.13 -12.27
C ASP A 57 -1.25 -3.95 -11.09
N LEU A 58 -1.66 -3.29 -10.00
CA LEU A 58 -2.20 -3.97 -8.82
C LEU A 58 -3.68 -4.32 -8.97
N TYR A 59 -4.39 -3.66 -9.90
CA TYR A 59 -5.80 -3.93 -10.16
C TYR A 59 -5.97 -5.15 -11.07
N ASN A 60 -6.22 -6.30 -10.45
CA ASN A 60 -6.44 -7.57 -11.13
C ASN A 60 -7.63 -8.32 -10.50
N ASP A 61 -8.01 -9.45 -11.09
CA ASP A 61 -9.17 -10.23 -10.67
C ASP A 61 -9.06 -10.81 -9.24
N SER A 62 -7.89 -10.72 -8.60
CA SER A 62 -7.64 -11.21 -7.24
C SER A 62 -7.95 -10.19 -6.15
N ALA A 63 -8.07 -8.91 -6.49
CA ALA A 63 -8.33 -7.83 -5.53
C ALA A 63 -9.58 -7.06 -5.92
N LYS A 64 -10.57 -7.04 -5.02
CA LYS A 64 -11.78 -6.25 -5.22
C LYS A 64 -11.55 -4.84 -4.68
N VAL A 65 -11.76 -3.82 -5.50
CA VAL A 65 -11.61 -2.42 -5.10
C VAL A 65 -12.97 -1.75 -5.04
N ILE A 66 -13.19 -0.97 -3.99
CA ILE A 66 -14.39 -0.15 -3.81
C ILE A 66 -13.95 1.29 -3.54
N ILE A 67 -14.57 2.24 -4.23
CA ILE A 67 -14.41 3.68 -3.94
C ILE A 67 -15.40 4.05 -2.85
N ILE A 68 -14.90 4.60 -1.74
CA ILE A 68 -15.74 5.09 -0.64
C ILE A 68 -16.15 6.54 -0.89
N SER A 69 -15.18 7.37 -1.32
CA SER A 69 -15.37 8.79 -1.55
C SER A 69 -14.44 9.24 -2.67
N ALA A 70 -14.96 10.07 -3.57
CA ALA A 70 -14.17 10.70 -4.63
C ALA A 70 -14.37 12.22 -4.52
N LYS A 71 -13.39 12.90 -3.92
CA LYS A 71 -13.29 14.35 -3.86
C LYS A 71 -12.19 14.80 -4.83
N PRO A 72 -12.18 16.09 -5.26
CA PRO A 72 -11.15 16.61 -6.16
C PRO A 72 -9.72 16.36 -5.67
N ASP A 73 -9.48 16.50 -4.36
CA ASP A 73 -8.14 16.40 -3.78
C ASP A 73 -7.85 15.02 -3.15
N LEU A 74 -8.87 14.17 -3.01
CA LEU A 74 -8.77 12.90 -2.30
C LEU A 74 -9.77 11.86 -2.84
N VAL A 75 -9.24 10.75 -3.34
CA VAL A 75 -10.03 9.56 -3.67
C VAL A 75 -9.73 8.46 -2.67
N GLU A 76 -10.72 8.09 -1.87
CA GLU A 76 -10.62 7.06 -0.85
C GLU A 76 -11.07 5.71 -1.41
N THR A 77 -10.20 4.70 -1.31
CA THR A 77 -10.49 3.36 -1.82
C THR A 77 -10.17 2.30 -0.78
N ILE A 78 -10.94 1.22 -0.77
CA ILE A 78 -10.66 0.00 -0.01
C ILE A 78 -10.33 -1.12 -0.98
N TRP A 79 -9.20 -1.77 -0.72
CA TRP A 79 -8.74 -2.96 -1.43
C TRP A 79 -9.01 -4.18 -0.56
N SER A 80 -9.87 -5.08 -1.04
CA SER A 80 -10.15 -6.37 -0.40
C SER A 80 -9.26 -7.45 -1.01
N TYR A 81 -8.35 -8.01 -0.21
CA TYR A 81 -7.44 -9.09 -0.62
C TYR A 81 -7.37 -10.17 0.47
N LYS A 82 -7.74 -11.42 0.14
CA LYS A 82 -7.71 -12.59 1.06
C LYS A 82 -8.22 -12.23 2.46
N ASP A 83 -9.45 -11.71 2.50
CA ASP A 83 -10.20 -11.27 3.71
C ASP A 83 -9.68 -10.00 4.41
N ASN A 84 -8.54 -9.44 3.99
CA ASN A 84 -8.03 -8.19 4.53
C ASN A 84 -8.54 -7.00 3.72
N HIS A 85 -8.86 -5.92 4.43
CA HIS A 85 -9.30 -4.64 3.86
C HIS A 85 -8.19 -3.62 4.07
N ILE A 86 -7.58 -3.17 2.98
CA ILE A 86 -6.44 -2.26 2.99
C ILE A 86 -6.89 -0.93 2.36
N PRO A 87 -6.90 0.18 3.10
CA PRO A 87 -7.11 1.51 2.53
C PRO A 87 -6.00 1.86 1.54
N GLY A 88 -6.37 2.24 0.32
CA GLY A 88 -5.46 2.56 -0.79
C GLY A 88 -5.79 3.91 -1.41
N ASN A 89 -5.59 4.98 -0.65
CA ASN A 89 -6.10 6.31 -0.99
C ASN A 89 -5.18 7.06 -1.96
N PHE A 90 -5.78 7.91 -2.79
CA PHE A 90 -5.10 8.81 -3.70
C PHE A 90 -5.30 10.24 -3.23
N ARG A 91 -4.23 10.98 -3.01
CA ARG A 91 -4.23 12.42 -2.74
C ARG A 91 -3.72 13.15 -3.97
N ILE A 92 -4.40 14.21 -4.36
CA ILE A 92 -4.07 15.03 -5.52
C ILE A 92 -3.82 16.44 -5.01
N GLU A 93 -2.65 16.98 -5.28
CA GLU A 93 -2.28 18.35 -4.92
C GLU A 93 -1.96 19.12 -6.20
N HIS A 94 -2.74 20.17 -6.47
CA HIS A 94 -2.53 21.03 -7.63
C HIS A 94 -1.54 22.15 -7.28
N SER A 95 -0.41 22.22 -7.99
CA SER A 95 0.61 23.25 -7.78
C SER A 95 1.05 23.87 -9.11
N SER A 96 0.70 25.15 -9.32
CA SER A 96 1.23 26.01 -10.40
C SER A 96 1.30 25.36 -11.80
N GLY A 97 0.23 24.65 -12.19
CA GLY A 97 0.13 24.00 -13.51
C GLY A 97 0.59 22.54 -13.57
N THR A 98 1.13 22.00 -12.48
CA THR A 98 1.45 20.56 -12.33
C THR A 98 0.66 19.98 -11.17
N SER A 99 0.13 18.76 -11.34
CA SER A 99 -0.58 18.05 -10.29
C SER A 99 0.31 16.96 -9.72
N VAL A 100 0.46 16.93 -8.39
CA VAL A 100 1.16 15.87 -7.67
C VAL A 100 0.13 14.83 -7.26
N VAL A 101 0.22 13.63 -7.82
CA VAL A 101 -0.64 12.51 -7.44
C VAL A 101 0.13 11.59 -6.53
N GLN A 102 -0.32 11.48 -5.29
CA GLN A 102 0.21 10.57 -4.30
C GLN A 102 -0.76 9.41 -4.11
N TRP A 103 -0.28 8.19 -4.28
CA TRP A 103 -1.00 6.97 -3.92
C TRP A 103 -0.34 6.32 -2.71
N TYR A 104 -1.14 5.97 -1.70
CA TYR A 104 -0.63 5.32 -0.51
C TYR A 104 -1.57 4.23 0.01
N PHE A 105 -0.95 3.18 0.56
CA PHE A 105 -1.61 2.13 1.31
C PHE A 105 -1.30 2.25 2.80
N ASP A 106 -2.33 2.14 3.63
CA ASP A 106 -2.19 2.11 5.08
C ASP A 106 -2.40 0.70 5.63
N PHE A 107 -1.30 0.04 5.99
CA PHE A 107 -1.31 -1.29 6.59
C PHE A 107 -1.37 -1.19 8.11
N LYS A 108 -2.40 -1.79 8.72
CA LYS A 108 -2.49 -2.00 10.16
C LYS A 108 -1.97 -3.39 10.50
N LEU A 109 -0.84 -3.45 11.19
CA LEU A 109 -0.19 -4.69 11.58
C LEU A 109 -0.71 -5.16 12.94
N ARG A 110 -1.00 -6.45 13.06
CA ARG A 110 -1.29 -7.08 14.35
C ARG A 110 -0.01 -7.17 15.20
N TRP A 111 -0.19 -7.48 16.49
CA TRP A 111 0.88 -7.39 17.48
C TRP A 111 1.93 -8.51 17.36
N TYR A 112 1.61 -9.63 16.71
CA TYR A 112 2.46 -10.81 16.74
C TYR A 112 3.69 -10.70 15.80
N PRO A 113 4.83 -11.33 16.16
CA PRO A 113 6.10 -11.10 15.48
C PRO A 113 6.08 -11.41 13.97
N TRP A 114 5.41 -12.48 13.56
CA TRP A 114 5.39 -12.93 12.16
C TRP A 114 4.82 -11.89 11.19
N GLU A 115 3.80 -11.14 11.60
CA GLU A 115 3.23 -10.08 10.76
C GLU A 115 4.10 -8.83 10.74
N LYS A 116 4.73 -8.51 11.87
CA LYS A 116 5.71 -7.43 11.96
C LYS A 116 6.89 -7.67 11.02
N PHE A 117 7.52 -8.84 11.09
CA PHE A 117 8.62 -9.18 10.19
C PHE A 117 8.19 -9.25 8.72
N GLY A 118 6.98 -9.75 8.44
CA GLY A 118 6.43 -9.76 7.07
C GLY A 118 6.26 -8.36 6.47
N SER A 119 6.00 -7.34 7.30
CA SER A 119 5.81 -5.96 6.81
C SER A 119 7.07 -5.33 6.18
N ILE A 120 8.26 -5.84 6.50
CA ILE A 120 9.54 -5.31 6.01
C ILE A 120 9.63 -5.38 4.48
N THR A 121 8.97 -6.37 3.87
CA THR A 121 8.97 -6.53 2.41
C THR A 121 7.85 -5.76 1.71
N PHE A 122 6.94 -5.10 2.44
CA PHE A 122 5.79 -4.42 1.83
C PHE A 122 6.22 -3.31 0.86
N ASP A 123 7.22 -2.49 1.21
CA ASP A 123 7.70 -1.45 0.30
C ASP A 123 8.24 -2.05 -1.01
N LYS A 124 8.98 -3.16 -0.94
CA LYS A 124 9.50 -3.85 -2.12
C LYS A 124 8.41 -4.52 -2.96
N GLN A 125 7.34 -5.00 -2.32
CA GLN A 125 6.24 -5.69 -2.98
C GLN A 125 5.26 -4.71 -3.65
N PHE A 126 4.88 -3.65 -2.96
CA PHE A 126 3.87 -2.69 -3.42
C PHE A 126 4.48 -1.46 -4.10
N GLY A 127 5.66 -1.00 -3.67
CA GLY A 127 6.28 0.21 -4.18
C GLY A 127 6.52 0.23 -5.69
N PRO A 128 7.27 -0.74 -6.27
CA PRO A 128 7.52 -0.79 -7.71
C PRO A 128 6.25 -0.84 -8.59
N PRO A 129 5.25 -1.71 -8.33
CA PRO A 129 4.03 -1.70 -9.13
C PRO A 129 3.20 -0.43 -8.92
N MET A 130 3.20 0.19 -7.74
CA MET A 130 2.54 1.49 -7.52
C MET A 130 3.18 2.57 -8.39
N GLU A 131 4.50 2.64 -8.43
CA GLU A 131 5.24 3.61 -9.23
C GLU A 131 5.02 3.40 -10.73
N ARG A 132 5.06 2.15 -11.21
CA ARG A 132 4.70 1.83 -12.61
C ARG A 132 3.27 2.23 -12.92
N SER A 133 2.34 1.96 -12.02
CA SER A 133 0.92 2.30 -12.20
C SER A 133 0.70 3.81 -12.32
N LEU A 134 1.34 4.60 -11.44
CA LEU A 134 1.27 6.05 -11.52
C LEU A 134 1.93 6.60 -12.79
N ASN A 135 3.02 5.98 -13.26
CA ASN A 135 3.63 6.33 -14.55
C ASN A 135 2.72 6.00 -15.74
N ASN A 136 2.00 4.88 -15.70
CA ASN A 136 1.02 4.51 -16.72
C ASN A 136 -0.18 5.47 -16.70
N LEU A 137 -0.65 5.83 -15.51
CA LEU A 137 -1.71 6.83 -15.32
C LEU A 137 -1.29 8.18 -15.91
N LYS A 138 -0.06 8.64 -15.61
CA LYS A 138 0.51 9.85 -16.19
C LYS A 138 0.45 9.82 -17.71
N LYS A 139 0.95 8.74 -18.33
CA LYS A 139 0.90 8.58 -19.80
C LYS A 139 -0.53 8.58 -20.33
N LEU A 140 -1.48 7.97 -19.63
CA LEU A 140 -2.87 7.92 -20.07
C LEU A 140 -3.52 9.31 -20.04
N VAL A 141 -3.31 10.07 -18.96
CA VAL A 141 -3.87 11.41 -18.81
C VAL A 141 -3.22 12.41 -19.76
N GLU A 142 -1.89 12.36 -19.93
CA GLU A 142 -1.16 13.29 -20.79
C GLU A 142 -1.36 13.02 -22.30
N ASN A 143 -1.70 11.79 -22.68
CA ASN A 143 -2.03 11.44 -24.06
C ASN A 143 -3.53 11.54 -24.39
N SER A 144 -4.39 11.82 -23.40
CA SER A 144 -5.81 12.04 -23.64
C SER A 144 -5.99 13.49 -24.14
N PRO A 145 -6.52 13.71 -25.37
CA PRO A 145 -6.67 15.04 -25.95
C PRO A 145 -7.69 15.92 -25.22
#